data_AF-G3G011-F1
#
_entry.id   AF-G3G011-F1
#
_cell.length_a   1.000
_cell.length_b   1.000
_cell.length_c   1.000
_cell.angle_alpha   90.00
_cell.angle_beta   90.00
_cell.angle_gamma   90.00
#
_symmetry.space_group_name_H-M   'P 1'
#
loop_
_entity.id
_entity.type
_entity.pdbx_description
1 polymer ?
#
loop_
_entity_poly.entity_id
_entity_poly.type
_entity_poly.pdbx_seq_one_letter_code
_entity_poly.pdbx_strand_id
1 'polypeptide(L)'
;DFSRFTWWMKVLVSKEKDKDGKYSLMATVDKLELKGTSDKSNGSGVLEGEKADKSKAKLTISQDLNQTTFEIFKEDGKTLVSRKVNSKDKSSTEEKFNDKGKLSEKVVTRKDGTRLKYTE
;
A
#
# COMPACT_ATOMS: atom_id res chain seq x y z
N ASP A 1 -12.32 7.00 17.24
CA ASP A 1 -11.15 6.55 16.46
C ASP A 1 -11.40 5.10 16.04
N PHE A 2 -11.68 4.84 14.76
CA PHE A 2 -12.09 3.50 14.29
C PHE A 2 -10.94 2.88 13.49
N SER A 3 -10.09 2.12 14.18
CA SER A 3 -8.95 1.42 13.62
C SER A 3 -9.41 0.21 12.80
N ARG A 4 -9.12 0.18 11.49
CA ARG A 4 -9.36 -1.00 10.64
C ARG A 4 -8.02 -1.66 10.30
N PHE A 5 -7.87 -2.94 10.65
CA PHE A 5 -6.62 -3.69 10.54
C PHE A 5 -6.61 -4.56 9.27
N THR A 6 -5.68 -4.31 8.35
CA THR A 6 -5.35 -5.24 7.26
C THR A 6 -3.98 -5.85 7.56
N TRP A 7 -3.99 -6.94 8.34
CA TRP A 7 -2.93 -7.88 8.79
C TRP A 7 -1.48 -7.43 9.10
N TRP A 8 -1.00 -6.27 8.64
CA TRP A 8 0.19 -5.56 9.13
C TRP A 8 0.07 -4.03 9.10
N MET A 9 -1.04 -3.49 8.59
CA MET A 9 -1.20 -2.05 8.36
C MET A 9 -2.48 -1.59 9.05
N LYS A 10 -2.36 -0.48 9.79
CA LYS A 10 -3.47 0.20 10.44
C LYS A 10 -3.73 1.51 9.71
N VAL A 11 -4.96 1.67 9.25
CA VAL A 11 -5.42 2.87 8.55
C VAL A 11 -6.42 3.57 9.45
N LEU A 12 -6.16 4.84 9.72
CA LEU A 12 -7.01 5.75 10.46
C LEU A 12 -7.87 6.52 9.46
N VAL A 13 -9.15 6.65 9.78
CA VAL A 13 -10.14 7.34 8.97
C VAL A 13 -10.74 8.45 9.82
N SER A 14 -10.86 9.65 9.27
CA SER A 14 -11.53 10.76 9.95
C SER A 14 -12.98 10.38 10.29
N LYS A 15 -13.47 10.86 11.44
CA LYS A 15 -14.88 10.66 11.81
C LYS A 15 -15.82 11.48 10.92
N GLU A 16 -15.37 12.67 10.56
CA GLU A 16 -16.12 13.65 9.78
C GLU A 16 -15.47 13.84 8.41
N LYS A 17 -16.27 14.36 7.48
CA LYS A 17 -15.80 14.74 6.15
C LYS A 17 -15.07 16.09 6.21
N ASP A 18 -14.09 16.26 5.34
CA ASP A 18 -13.44 17.54 5.08
C ASP A 18 -14.37 18.51 4.32
N LYS A 19 -13.84 19.69 4.00
CA LYS A 19 -14.57 20.74 3.27
C LYS A 19 -15.01 20.29 1.88
N ASP A 20 -14.35 19.29 1.31
CA ASP A 20 -14.64 18.71 0.00
C ASP A 20 -15.60 17.51 0.11
N GLY A 21 -16.10 17.20 1.30
CA GLY A 21 -17.05 16.11 1.53
C GLY A 21 -16.41 14.72 1.57
N LYS A 22 -15.09 14.63 1.74
CA LYS A 22 -14.30 13.38 1.75
C LYS A 22 -13.77 13.05 3.14
N TYR A 23 -13.46 11.79 3.39
CA TYR A 23 -12.82 11.32 4.61
C TYR A 23 -11.30 11.40 4.47
N SER A 24 -10.61 11.95 5.46
CA SER A 24 -9.16 11.91 5.52
C SER A 24 -8.67 10.54 5.98
N LEU A 25 -7.65 10.02 5.30
CA LEU A 25 -7.00 8.76 5.58
C LEU A 25 -5.56 9.00 6.03
N MET A 26 -5.13 8.26 7.05
CA MET A 26 -3.74 8.26 7.50
C MET A 26 -3.29 6.83 7.82
N ALA A 27 -2.10 6.46 7.40
CA ALA A 27 -1.48 5.18 7.76
C ALA A 27 0.01 5.38 8.03
N THR A 28 0.56 4.56 8.92
CA THR A 28 2.01 4.52 9.17
C THR A 28 2.53 3.16 8.73
N VAL A 29 3.50 3.15 7.81
CA VAL A 29 4.10 1.94 7.25
C VAL A 29 5.62 2.09 7.36
N ASP A 30 6.30 1.22 8.11
CA ASP A 30 7.76 1.29 8.28
C ASP A 30 8.28 2.68 8.70
N LYS A 31 7.59 3.34 9.64
CA LYS A 31 7.85 4.72 10.11
C LYS A 31 7.63 5.82 9.05
N LEU A 32 7.07 5.49 7.89
CA LEU A 32 6.61 6.44 6.89
C LEU A 32 5.12 6.75 7.10
N GLU A 33 4.80 8.02 7.27
CA GLU A 33 3.42 8.48 7.31
C GLU A 33 2.88 8.66 5.88
N LEU A 34 1.75 8.03 5.60
CA LEU A 34 1.01 8.14 4.36
C LEU A 34 -0.31 8.85 4.64
N LYS A 35 -0.69 9.79 3.78
CA LYS A 35 -1.92 10.57 3.90
C LYS A 35 -2.69 10.52 2.60
N GLY A 36 -4.01 10.60 2.69
CA GLY A 36 -4.89 10.62 1.53
C GLY A 36 -6.29 11.05 1.89
N THR A 37 -7.16 11.09 0.88
CA THR A 37 -8.59 11.32 1.06
C THR A 37 -9.40 10.25 0.33
N SER A 38 -10.61 10.00 0.81
CA SER A 38 -11.51 9.00 0.24
C SER A 38 -12.96 9.41 0.34
N ASP A 39 -13.75 9.06 -0.66
CA ASP A 39 -15.20 9.28 -0.63
C ASP A 39 -15.90 8.36 0.38
N LYS A 40 -15.24 7.27 0.80
CA LYS A 40 -15.80 6.26 1.70
C LYS A 40 -15.19 6.32 3.10
N SER A 41 -16.03 6.17 4.12
CA SER A 41 -15.62 6.05 5.53
C SER A 41 -15.08 4.66 5.88
N ASN A 42 -14.99 3.75 4.91
CA ASN A 42 -14.65 2.36 5.16
C ASN A 42 -13.13 2.09 5.25
N GLY A 43 -12.31 3.13 5.03
CA GLY A 43 -10.84 3.05 5.01
C GLY A 43 -10.25 2.64 3.66
N SER A 44 -11.07 2.37 2.65
CA SER A 44 -10.59 2.20 1.27
C SER A 44 -10.17 3.54 0.69
N GLY A 45 -9.21 3.52 -0.24
CA GLY A 45 -8.70 4.73 -0.85
C GLY A 45 -7.22 4.63 -1.20
N VAL A 46 -6.64 5.77 -1.55
CA VAL A 46 -5.23 5.91 -1.89
C VAL A 46 -4.59 6.83 -0.86
N LEU A 47 -3.46 6.41 -0.32
CA LEU A 47 -2.63 7.20 0.56
C LEU A 47 -1.23 7.31 -0.06
N GLU A 48 -0.65 8.50 -0.01
CA GLU A 48 0.66 8.78 -0.57
C GLU A 48 1.57 9.38 0.52
N GLY A 49 2.87 9.20 0.35
CA GLY A 49 3.87 9.79 1.22
C GLY A 49 5.24 9.79 0.55
N GLU A 50 6.17 10.53 1.15
CA GLU A 50 7.52 10.68 0.63
C GLU A 50 8.52 10.29 1.72
N LYS A 51 9.48 9.44 1.37
CA LYS A 51 10.55 9.01 2.24
C LYS A 51 11.65 10.09 2.31
N ALA A 52 12.53 9.98 3.30
CA ALA A 52 13.66 10.89 3.46
C ALA A 52 14.65 10.88 2.27
N ASP A 53 14.69 9.80 1.50
CA ASP A 53 15.47 9.65 0.26
C ASP A 53 14.73 10.19 -0.98
N LYS A 54 13.61 10.92 -0.78
CA LYS A 54 12.68 11.41 -1.80
C LYS A 54 11.96 10.34 -2.62
N SER A 55 12.11 9.07 -2.27
CA SER A 55 11.32 8.00 -2.86
C SER A 55 9.84 8.19 -2.49
N LYS A 56 8.94 8.00 -3.45
CA LYS A 56 7.50 8.14 -3.23
C LYS A 56 6.90 6.81 -2.86
N ALA A 57 6.03 6.79 -1.87
CA ALA A 57 5.28 5.61 -1.45
C ALA A 57 3.80 5.82 -1.71
N LYS A 58 3.14 4.76 -2.16
CA LYS A 58 1.71 4.75 -2.41
C LYS A 58 1.09 3.50 -1.81
N LEU A 59 0.09 3.69 -0.97
CA LEU A 59 -0.75 2.63 -0.44
C LEU A 59 -2.14 2.75 -1.05
N THR A 60 -2.55 1.72 -1.76
CA THR A 60 -3.90 1.59 -2.31
C THR A 60 -4.64 0.50 -1.55
N ILE A 61 -5.81 0.83 -1.02
CA ILE A 61 -6.68 -0.10 -0.30
C ILE A 61 -7.94 -0.25 -1.14
N SER A 62 -8.23 -1.49 -1.54
CA SER A 62 -9.37 -1.79 -2.40
C SER A 62 -10.70 -1.41 -1.74
N GLN A 63 -11.69 -1.10 -2.56
CA GLN A 63 -12.99 -0.61 -2.10
C GLN A 63 -13.75 -1.63 -1.23
N ASP A 64 -13.54 -2.92 -1.54
CA ASP A 64 -14.07 -4.07 -0.83
C ASP A 64 -13.19 -4.53 0.36
N LEU A 65 -12.08 -3.82 0.62
CA LEU A 65 -11.11 -4.09 1.69
C LEU A 65 -10.49 -5.51 1.63
N ASN A 66 -10.59 -6.16 0.47
CA ASN A 66 -10.07 -7.51 0.27
C ASN A 66 -8.60 -7.51 -0.17
N GLN A 67 -8.09 -6.37 -0.62
CA GLN A 67 -6.73 -6.25 -1.12
C GLN A 67 -6.11 -4.91 -0.73
N THR A 68 -4.80 -4.95 -0.44
CA THR A 68 -3.96 -3.77 -0.26
C THR A 68 -2.76 -3.88 -1.17
N THR A 69 -2.35 -2.76 -1.77
CA THR A 69 -1.20 -2.67 -2.65
C THR A 69 -0.31 -1.55 -2.14
N PHE A 70 0.90 -1.88 -1.73
CA PHE A 70 1.91 -0.92 -1.30
C PHE A 70 3.01 -0.84 -2.36
N GLU A 71 3.25 0.34 -2.90
CA GLU A 71 4.20 0.60 -3.97
C GLU A 71 5.22 1.64 -3.51
N ILE A 72 6.50 1.38 -3.81
CA ILE A 72 7.57 2.35 -3.68
C ILE A 72 8.06 2.69 -5.07
N PHE A 73 8.13 3.98 -5.35
CA PHE A 73 8.63 4.58 -6.57
C PHE A 73 9.92 5.34 -6.29
N LYS A 74 10.73 5.54 -7.33
CA LYS A 74 11.83 6.51 -7.31
C LYS A 74 11.30 7.94 -7.12
N GLU A 75 12.21 8.91 -6.96
CA GLU A 75 11.89 10.35 -6.87
C GLU A 75 11.01 10.84 -8.03
N ASP A 76 11.16 10.23 -9.22
CA ASP A 76 10.34 10.52 -10.40
C ASP A 76 8.83 10.20 -10.23
N GLY A 77 8.46 9.41 -9.21
CA GLY A 77 7.09 8.96 -8.95
C GLY A 77 6.49 8.03 -10.01
N LYS A 78 7.30 7.51 -10.93
CA LYS A 78 6.87 6.67 -12.05
C LYS A 78 7.59 5.32 -12.06
N THR A 79 8.89 5.32 -11.80
CA THR A 79 9.69 4.10 -11.82
C THR A 79 9.46 3.33 -10.52
N LEU A 80 8.82 2.16 -10.64
CA LEU A 80 8.64 1.26 -9.51
C LEU A 80 9.98 0.71 -9.05
N VAL A 81 10.15 0.66 -7.73
CA VAL A 81 11.27 0.02 -7.04
C VAL A 81 10.79 -1.29 -6.42
N SER A 82 9.62 -1.25 -5.78
CA SER A 82 8.98 -2.43 -5.21
C SER A 82 7.47 -2.30 -5.17
N ARG A 83 6.79 -3.44 -5.22
CA ARG A 83 5.35 -3.56 -5.04
C ARG A 83 5.06 -4.73 -4.13
N LYS A 84 4.20 -4.52 -3.14
CA LYS A 84 3.70 -5.56 -2.25
C LYS A 84 2.18 -5.56 -2.27
N VAL A 85 1.61 -6.64 -2.78
CA VAL A 85 0.15 -6.87 -2.79
C VAL A 85 -0.17 -7.86 -1.68
N ASN A 86 -1.08 -7.51 -0.78
CA ASN A 86 -1.60 -8.42 0.23
C ASN A 86 -3.10 -8.58 0.06
N SER A 87 -3.56 -9.82 0.15
CA SER A 87 -4.96 -10.19 0.05
C SER A 87 -5.51 -10.57 1.44
N LYS A 88 -6.82 -10.44 1.60
CA LYS A 88 -7.53 -10.78 2.84
C LYS A 88 -7.42 -12.25 3.24
N ASP A 89 -7.19 -13.13 2.26
CA ASP A 89 -6.93 -14.55 2.47
C ASP A 89 -5.53 -14.84 3.04
N LYS A 90 -4.77 -13.78 3.38
CA LYS A 90 -3.40 -13.81 3.93
C LYS A 90 -2.31 -14.17 2.91
N SER A 91 -2.66 -14.32 1.64
CA SER A 91 -1.67 -14.43 0.57
C SER A 91 -1.02 -13.08 0.28
N SER A 92 0.21 -13.10 -0.21
CA SER A 92 0.94 -11.91 -0.61
C SER A 92 1.79 -12.13 -1.85
N THR A 93 2.03 -11.06 -2.58
CA THR A 93 2.96 -11.02 -3.71
C THR A 93 3.89 -9.83 -3.53
N GLU A 94 5.18 -10.10 -3.50
CA GLU A 94 6.25 -9.11 -3.37
C GLU A 94 7.05 -9.08 -4.67
N GLU A 95 7.12 -7.92 -5.30
CA GLU A 95 7.80 -7.69 -6.57
C GLU A 95 8.88 -6.63 -6.36
N LYS A 96 10.09 -6.88 -6.87
CA LYS A 96 11.17 -5.91 -6.96
C LYS A 96 11.47 -5.62 -8.41
N PHE A 97 11.84 -4.38 -8.67
CA PHE A 97 12.11 -3.90 -10.01
C PHE A 97 13.54 -3.36 -10.07
N ASN A 98 14.20 -3.57 -11.21
CA ASN A 98 15.52 -3.02 -11.49
C ASN A 98 15.43 -1.54 -11.86
N ASP A 99 16.60 -0.92 -12.11
CA ASP A 99 16.67 0.51 -12.39
C ASP A 99 15.91 0.97 -13.65
N LYS A 100 15.61 0.04 -14.56
CA LYS A 100 14.83 0.27 -15.78
C LYS A 100 13.34 0.02 -15.57
N GLY A 101 12.89 -0.24 -14.33
CA GLY A 101 11.51 -0.55 -13.99
C GLY A 101 11.04 -1.95 -14.43
N LYS A 102 11.97 -2.86 -14.75
CA LYS A 102 11.64 -4.25 -15.11
C LYS A 102 11.67 -5.13 -13.87
N LEU A 103 10.75 -6.10 -13.80
CA LEU A 103 10.66 -7.06 -12.70
C LEU A 103 11.94 -7.89 -12.61
N SER A 104 12.61 -7.86 -11.46
CA SER A 104 13.86 -8.60 -11.20
C SER A 104 13.66 -9.76 -10.21
N GLU A 105 12.74 -9.60 -9.26
CA GLU A 105 12.40 -10.63 -8.28
C GLU A 105 10.90 -10.61 -8.02
N LYS A 106 10.28 -11.79 -7.96
CA LYS A 106 8.90 -11.97 -7.55
C LYS A 106 8.79 -13.11 -6.55
N VAL A 107 8.21 -12.81 -5.40
CA VAL A 107 7.93 -13.78 -4.35
C VAL A 107 6.43 -13.82 -4.12
N VAL A 108 5.83 -14.99 -4.34
CA VAL A 108 4.41 -15.23 -4.04
C VAL A 108 4.34 -16.10 -2.79
N THR A 109 3.69 -15.60 -1.75
CA THR A 109 3.37 -16.36 -0.55
C THR A 109 1.90 -16.72 -0.58
N ARG A 110 1.59 -18.00 -0.68
CA ARG A 110 0.23 -18.52 -0.68
C ARG A 110 -0.36 -18.53 0.73
N LYS A 111 -1.67 -18.70 0.83
CA LYS A 111 -2.42 -18.79 2.09
C LYS A 111 -1.90 -19.89 3.04
N ASP A 112 -1.42 -20.99 2.49
CA ASP A 112 -0.84 -22.12 3.24
C ASP A 112 0.60 -21.86 3.72
N GLY A 113 1.18 -20.69 3.38
CA GLY A 113 2.56 -20.33 3.68
C GLY A 113 3.57 -20.80 2.63
N THR A 114 3.15 -21.55 1.60
CA THR A 114 4.03 -21.98 0.51
C THR A 114 4.54 -20.76 -0.26
N ARG A 115 5.84 -20.72 -0.52
CA ARG A 115 6.50 -19.61 -1.22
C ARG A 115 6.99 -20.04 -2.59
N LEU A 116 6.59 -19.30 -3.62
CA LEU A 116 7.17 -19.38 -4.95
C LEU A 116 8.10 -18.19 -5.15
N LYS A 117 9.37 -18.45 -5.44
CA LYS A 117 10.37 -17.42 -5.70
C LYS A 117 10.79 -17.50 -7.17
N TYR A 118 10.65 -16.38 -7.86
CA TYR A 118 11.12 -16.17 -9.22
C TYR A 118 12.19 -15.09 -9.20
N THR A 119 13.35 -15.41 -9.73
CA THR A 119 14.48 -14.49 -9.94
C THR A 119 14.86 -14.58 -11.40
N GLU A 120 15.27 -13.45 -11.97
CA GLU A 120 15.87 -13.41 -13.31
C GLU A 120 17.25 -14.09 -13.33
#